data_AF-A0A6P1NHY3-F1
#
_entry.id   AF-A0A6P1NHY3-F1
#
_cell.length_a   1.000
_cell.length_b   1.000
_cell.length_c   1.000
_cell.angle_alpha   90.00
_cell.angle_beta   90.00
_cell.angle_gamma   90.00
#
_symmetry.space_group_name_H-M   'P 1'
#
loop_
_entity.id
_entity.type
_entity.pdbx_description
1 polymer ?
#
loop_
_entity_poly.entity_id
_entity_poly.type
_entity_poly.pdbx_seq_one_letter_code
_entity_poly.pdbx_strand_id
1 'polypeptide(L)'
;MSKSRLKALETLKRLQITEVDRLKSSFAECIDNENKIELSINDMRNNIVSNENFMMQHQSSESASFNFQQSYYEWLPVAQKFIAEKNEDLCLAQQNTELVRADMIKAKTSLEATEKLISAIHKEIDYLQERKLQTELDDIARNNFIKAASKITHR
;
A
#
# COMPACT_ATOMS: atom_id res chain seq x y z
N MET A 1 -28.85 18.74 -6.64
CA MET A 1 -28.20 17.49 -7.07
C MET A 1 -26.71 17.43 -6.71
N SER A 2 -25.93 18.51 -6.84
CA SER A 2 -24.47 18.49 -6.57
C SER A 2 -24.07 18.19 -5.12
N LYS A 3 -24.76 18.77 -4.12
CA LYS A 3 -24.37 18.68 -2.70
C LYS A 3 -24.51 17.28 -2.09
N SER A 4 -25.57 16.53 -2.43
CA SER A 4 -25.76 15.15 -1.95
C SER A 4 -24.76 14.18 -2.59
N ARG A 5 -24.50 14.33 -3.90
CA ARG A 5 -23.48 13.57 -4.63
C ARG A 5 -22.08 13.82 -4.09
N LEU A 6 -21.73 15.08 -3.83
CA LEU A 6 -20.44 15.45 -3.23
C LEU A 6 -20.28 14.83 -1.84
N LYS A 7 -21.32 14.91 -0.99
CA LYS A 7 -21.32 14.27 0.34
C LYS A 7 -21.13 12.75 0.25
N ALA A 8 -21.77 12.09 -0.73
CA ALA A 8 -21.62 10.67 -0.97
C ALA A 8 -20.19 10.29 -1.42
N LEU A 9 -19.57 11.11 -2.28
CA LEU A 9 -18.19 10.90 -2.70
C LEU A 9 -17.20 11.14 -1.56
N GLU A 10 -17.43 12.13 -0.71
CA GLU A 10 -16.60 12.35 0.50
C GLU A 10 -16.73 11.20 1.52
N THR A 11 -17.91 10.60 1.65
CA THR A 11 -18.05 9.36 2.45
C THR A 11 -17.30 8.19 1.81
N LEU A 12 -17.38 8.04 0.48
CA LEU A 12 -16.67 6.99 -0.25
C LEU A 12 -15.14 7.16 -0.12
N LYS A 13 -14.64 8.39 -0.27
CA LYS A 13 -13.23 8.73 -0.09
C LYS A 13 -12.73 8.31 1.30
N ARG A 14 -13.48 8.65 2.37
CA ARG A 14 -13.11 8.25 3.73
C ARG A 14 -13.04 6.73 3.90
N LEU A 15 -14.00 6.00 3.33
CA LEU A 15 -13.98 4.53 3.35
C LEU A 15 -12.77 3.97 2.59
N GLN A 16 -12.45 4.52 1.43
CA GLN A 16 -11.30 4.09 0.63
C GLN A 16 -9.97 4.40 1.32
N ILE A 17 -9.86 5.52 2.05
CA ILE A 17 -8.68 5.82 2.87
C ILE A 17 -8.51 4.74 3.96
N THR A 18 -9.58 4.41 4.69
CA THR A 18 -9.50 3.36 5.72
C THR A 18 -9.14 2.00 5.14
N GLU A 19 -9.62 1.69 3.94
CA GLU A 19 -9.28 0.45 3.24
C GLU A 19 -7.81 0.41 2.80
N VAL A 20 -7.30 1.52 2.25
CA VAL A 20 -5.87 1.65 1.90
C VAL A 20 -5.00 1.50 3.15
N ASP A 21 -5.38 2.11 4.28
CA ASP A 21 -4.62 1.98 5.53
C ASP A 21 -4.66 0.55 6.09
N ARG A 22 -5.81 -0.12 6.02
CA ARG A 22 -5.93 -1.55 6.36
C ARG A 22 -5.01 -2.42 5.49
N LEU A 23 -4.97 -2.16 4.19
CA LEU A 23 -4.11 -2.90 3.25
C LEU A 23 -2.62 -2.62 3.49
N LYS A 24 -2.25 -1.40 3.87
CA LYS A 24 -0.86 -1.09 4.29
C LYS A 24 -0.45 -1.90 5.52
N SER A 25 -1.31 -1.98 6.52
CA SER A 25 -1.04 -2.81 7.71
C SER A 25 -0.89 -4.28 7.34
N SER A 26 -1.80 -4.81 6.54
CA SER A 26 -1.71 -6.20 6.04
C SER A 26 -0.44 -6.44 5.23
N PHE A 27 -0.02 -5.48 4.39
CA PHE A 27 1.20 -5.59 3.62
C PHE A 27 2.44 -5.61 4.53
N ALA A 28 2.48 -4.75 5.55
CA ALA A 28 3.56 -4.74 6.53
C ALA A 28 3.66 -6.08 7.29
N GLU A 29 2.52 -6.68 7.66
CA GLU A 29 2.47 -8.01 8.29
C GLU A 29 3.00 -9.11 7.36
N CYS A 30 2.66 -9.07 6.06
CA CYS A 30 3.18 -10.04 5.09
C CYS A 30 4.72 -9.93 4.94
N ILE A 31 5.24 -8.71 4.85
CA ILE A 31 6.70 -8.46 4.78
C ILE A 31 7.40 -8.91 6.07
N ASP A 32 6.83 -8.63 7.24
CA ASP A 32 7.37 -9.12 8.51
C ASP A 32 7.41 -10.65 8.57
N ASN A 33 6.38 -11.32 8.06
CA ASN A 33 6.35 -12.78 7.95
C ASN A 33 7.44 -13.31 7.01
N GLU A 34 7.64 -12.71 5.84
CA GLU A 34 8.76 -13.07 4.94
C GLU A 34 10.11 -12.93 5.64
N ASN A 35 10.35 -11.80 6.28
CA ASN A 35 11.60 -11.54 7.00
C ASN A 35 11.84 -12.58 8.10
N LYS A 36 10.81 -12.97 8.85
CA LYS A 36 10.92 -14.02 9.88
C LYS A 36 11.31 -15.37 9.29
N ILE A 37 10.75 -15.74 8.15
CA ILE A 37 11.10 -16.99 7.45
C ILE A 37 12.54 -16.93 6.94
N GLU A 38 12.94 -15.82 6.31
CA GLU A 38 14.31 -15.61 5.82
C GLU A 38 15.34 -15.66 6.96
N LEU A 39 15.05 -15.02 8.10
CA LEU A 39 15.88 -15.10 9.30
C LEU A 39 16.03 -16.55 9.77
N SER A 40 14.93 -17.31 9.83
CA SER A 40 14.98 -18.72 10.24
C SER A 40 15.81 -19.59 9.28
N ILE A 41 15.72 -19.33 7.97
CA ILE A 41 16.58 -19.99 6.96
C ILE A 41 18.05 -19.62 7.19
N ASN A 42 18.34 -18.34 7.41
CA ASN A 42 19.69 -17.85 7.61
C ASN A 42 20.31 -18.41 8.90
N ASP A 43 19.54 -18.47 9.99
CA ASP A 43 19.97 -19.07 11.25
C ASP A 43 20.32 -20.55 11.06
N MET A 44 19.49 -21.31 10.33
CA MET A 44 19.79 -22.71 10.05
C MET A 44 21.04 -22.86 9.17
N ARG A 45 21.23 -22.00 8.16
CA ARG A 45 22.45 -21.98 7.34
C ARG A 45 23.69 -21.67 8.19
N ASN A 46 23.60 -20.70 9.10
CA ASN A 46 24.67 -20.37 10.03
C ASN A 46 25.00 -21.55 10.95
N ASN A 47 23.98 -22.27 11.43
CA ASN A 47 24.17 -23.47 12.23
C ASN A 47 24.89 -24.58 11.44
N ILE A 48 24.57 -24.76 10.15
CA ILE A 48 25.26 -25.73 9.29
C ILE A 48 26.74 -25.38 9.21
N VAL A 49 27.07 -24.12 8.87
CA VAL A 49 28.46 -23.65 8.76
C VAL A 49 29.21 -23.75 10.10
N SER A 50 28.55 -23.38 11.20
CA SER A 50 29.14 -23.44 12.54
C SER A 50 29.45 -24.88 12.95
N ASN A 51 28.51 -25.80 12.73
CA ASN A 51 28.68 -27.21 13.04
C ASN A 51 29.74 -27.88 12.15
N GLU A 52 29.81 -27.50 10.87
CA GLU A 52 30.87 -27.95 9.96
C GLU A 52 32.26 -27.51 10.44
N ASN A 53 32.42 -26.23 10.78
CA ASN A 53 33.67 -25.70 11.32
C ASN A 53 34.07 -26.39 12.63
N PHE A 54 33.10 -26.60 13.52
CA PHE A 54 33.32 -27.32 14.78
C PHE A 54 33.81 -28.75 14.53
N MET A 55 33.17 -29.46 13.59
CA MET A 55 33.58 -30.82 13.20
C MET A 55 35.02 -30.83 12.65
N MET A 56 35.41 -29.87 11.81
CA MET A 56 36.77 -29.81 11.24
C MET A 56 37.85 -29.52 12.30
N GLN A 57 37.55 -28.68 13.30
CA GLN A 57 38.51 -28.33 14.36
C GLN A 57 38.78 -29.48 15.35
N HIS A 58 37.82 -30.39 15.54
CA HIS A 58 37.90 -31.47 16.53
C HIS A 58 38.33 -32.84 15.97
N GLN A 59 38.82 -32.90 14.72
CA GLN A 59 39.29 -34.15 14.09
C GLN A 59 40.53 -34.78 14.74
N SER A 60 41.19 -34.10 15.67
CA SER A 60 42.46 -34.50 16.29
C SER A 60 42.36 -35.54 17.43
N SER A 61 41.15 -35.95 17.83
CA SER A 61 40.89 -36.99 18.85
C SER A 61 40.11 -38.17 18.25
N GLU A 62 40.77 -39.32 18.04
CA GLU A 62 40.26 -40.44 17.23
C GLU A 62 38.88 -41.00 17.63
N SER A 63 38.59 -41.18 18.93
CA SER A 63 37.33 -41.80 19.36
C SER A 63 36.16 -40.83 19.54
N ALA A 64 36.44 -39.58 19.97
CA ALA A 64 35.43 -38.54 20.08
C ALA A 64 35.03 -38.02 18.69
N SER A 65 35.99 -37.87 17.78
CA SER A 65 35.79 -37.39 16.41
C SER A 65 34.78 -38.24 15.63
N PHE A 66 34.79 -39.56 15.78
CA PHE A 66 33.87 -40.45 15.04
C PHE A 66 32.40 -40.24 15.42
N ASN A 67 32.08 -40.18 16.72
CA ASN A 67 30.69 -39.98 17.18
C ASN A 67 30.15 -38.59 16.81
N PHE A 68 30.99 -37.55 16.85
CA PHE A 68 30.60 -36.20 16.43
C PHE A 68 30.39 -36.11 14.92
N GLN A 69 31.25 -36.74 14.12
CA GLN A 69 31.09 -36.81 12.67
C GLN A 69 29.80 -37.55 12.30
N GLN A 70 29.54 -38.71 12.91
CA GLN A 70 28.31 -39.46 12.64
C GLN A 70 27.06 -38.64 13.00
N SER A 71 27.05 -37.97 14.16
CA SER A 71 25.94 -37.12 14.58
C SER A 71 25.71 -35.95 13.61
N TYR A 72 26.78 -35.34 13.09
CA TYR A 72 26.69 -34.30 12.08
C TYR A 72 26.11 -34.81 10.75
N TYR A 73 26.57 -35.98 10.28
CA TYR A 73 26.04 -36.59 9.05
C TYR A 73 24.57 -37.01 9.17
N GLU A 74 24.12 -37.41 10.36
CA GLU A 74 22.71 -37.71 10.62
C GLU A 74 21.85 -36.43 10.71
N TRP A 75 22.40 -35.35 11.28
CA TRP A 75 21.70 -34.06 11.43
C TRP A 75 21.62 -33.25 10.13
N LEU A 76 22.67 -33.26 9.30
CA LEU A 76 22.77 -32.40 8.12
C LEU A 76 21.59 -32.57 7.13
N PRO A 77 21.15 -33.79 6.78
CA PRO A 77 19.97 -33.97 5.94
C PRO A 77 18.69 -33.39 6.55
N VAL A 78 18.54 -33.44 7.88
CA VAL A 78 17.40 -32.86 8.60
C VAL A 78 17.43 -31.33 8.51
N ALA A 79 18.60 -30.72 8.70
CA ALA A 79 18.78 -29.27 8.56
C ALA A 79 18.53 -28.80 7.11
N GLN A 80 18.99 -29.56 6.11
CA GLN A 80 18.74 -29.27 4.70
C GLN A 80 17.25 -29.39 4.35
N LYS A 81 16.57 -30.42 4.89
CA LYS A 81 15.11 -30.57 4.73
C LYS A 81 14.35 -29.40 5.34
N PHE A 82 14.72 -28.97 6.55
CA PHE A 82 14.15 -27.79 7.18
C PHE A 82 14.29 -26.53 6.32
N ILE A 83 15.48 -26.31 5.74
CA ILE A 83 15.71 -25.19 4.82
C ILE A 83 14.82 -25.32 3.58
N ALA A 84 14.69 -26.52 3.00
CA ALA A 84 13.81 -26.75 1.84
C ALA A 84 12.36 -26.39 2.16
N GLU A 85 11.81 -26.91 3.27
CA GLU A 85 10.45 -26.61 3.74
C GLU A 85 10.26 -25.10 3.97
N LYS A 86 11.24 -24.43 4.60
CA LYS A 86 11.16 -22.97 4.81
C LYS A 86 11.25 -22.16 3.53
N ASN A 87 11.96 -22.63 2.49
CA ASN A 87 11.94 -21.97 1.19
C ASN A 87 10.58 -22.11 0.49
N GLU A 88 9.88 -23.24 0.68
CA GLU A 88 8.51 -23.40 0.21
C GLU A 88 7.56 -22.44 0.95
N ASP A 89 7.67 -22.35 2.28
CA ASP A 89 6.94 -21.37 3.10
C ASP A 89 7.20 -19.93 2.63
N LEU A 90 8.46 -19.59 2.32
CA LEU A 90 8.86 -18.28 1.84
C LEU A 90 8.22 -17.96 0.48
N CYS A 91 8.20 -18.92 -0.44
CA CYS A 91 7.56 -18.76 -1.75
C CYS A 91 6.05 -18.48 -1.58
N LEU A 92 5.37 -19.19 -0.69
CA LEU A 92 3.96 -18.95 -0.38
C LEU A 92 3.75 -17.57 0.27
N ALA A 93 4.63 -17.17 1.20
CA ALA A 93 4.57 -15.84 1.81
C ALA A 93 4.73 -14.72 0.77
N GLN A 94 5.69 -14.86 -0.16
CA GLN A 94 5.91 -13.92 -1.27
C GLN A 94 4.71 -13.83 -2.21
N GLN A 95 4.05 -14.94 -2.50
CA GLN A 95 2.80 -14.92 -3.28
C GLN A 95 1.70 -14.13 -2.55
N ASN A 96 1.55 -14.32 -1.25
CA ASN A 96 0.57 -13.56 -0.46
C ASN A 96 0.88 -12.06 -0.43
N THR A 97 2.15 -11.70 -0.28
CA THR A 97 2.60 -10.30 -0.34
C THR A 97 2.26 -9.65 -1.68
N GLU A 98 2.50 -10.35 -2.80
CA GLU A 98 2.17 -9.82 -4.12
C GLU A 98 0.66 -9.70 -4.33
N LEU A 99 -0.16 -10.58 -3.77
CA LEU A 99 -1.63 -10.44 -3.77
C LEU A 99 -2.07 -9.19 -3.00
N VAL A 100 -1.56 -9.00 -1.77
CA VAL A 100 -1.89 -7.81 -0.95
C VAL A 100 -1.39 -6.53 -1.63
N ARG A 101 -0.22 -6.56 -2.26
CA ARG A 101 0.33 -5.46 -3.05
C ARG A 101 -0.58 -5.10 -4.22
N ALA A 102 -1.05 -6.10 -4.97
CA ALA A 102 -1.97 -5.88 -6.09
C ALA A 102 -3.28 -5.25 -5.62
N ASP A 103 -3.83 -5.70 -4.49
CA ASP A 103 -5.05 -5.13 -3.92
C ASP A 103 -4.83 -3.71 -3.39
N MET A 104 -3.67 -3.43 -2.77
CA MET A 104 -3.28 -2.07 -2.36
C MET A 104 -3.22 -1.11 -3.57
N ILE A 105 -2.67 -1.56 -4.70
CA ILE A 105 -2.64 -0.76 -5.94
C ILE A 105 -4.05 -0.46 -6.41
N LYS A 106 -4.94 -1.47 -6.49
CA LYS A 106 -6.34 -1.28 -6.89
C LYS A 106 -7.07 -0.29 -5.98
N ALA A 107 -6.91 -0.45 -4.65
CA ALA A 107 -7.53 0.43 -3.67
C ALA A 107 -7.04 1.88 -3.81
N LYS A 108 -5.73 2.08 -4.01
CA LYS A 108 -5.15 3.41 -4.24
C LYS A 108 -5.66 4.03 -5.54
N THR A 109 -5.72 3.28 -6.64
CA THR A 109 -6.26 3.77 -7.92
C THR A 109 -7.74 4.16 -7.78
N SER A 110 -8.53 3.38 -7.03
CA SER A 110 -9.94 3.69 -6.75
C SER A 110 -10.10 4.99 -5.94
N LEU A 111 -9.24 5.19 -4.94
CA LEU A 111 -9.17 6.42 -4.15
C LEU A 111 -8.83 7.62 -5.03
N GLU A 112 -7.77 7.54 -5.84
CA GLU A 112 -7.34 8.59 -6.76
C GLU A 112 -8.44 8.95 -7.77
N ALA A 113 -9.16 7.96 -8.30
CA ALA A 113 -10.29 8.20 -9.19
C ALA A 113 -11.42 8.97 -8.49
N THR A 114 -11.71 8.62 -7.23
CA THR A 114 -12.73 9.30 -6.42
C THR A 114 -12.32 10.74 -6.09
N GLU A 115 -11.05 10.98 -5.76
CA GLU A 115 -10.51 12.32 -5.54
C GLU A 115 -10.57 13.19 -6.79
N LYS A 116 -10.27 12.62 -7.97
CA LYS A 116 -10.41 13.32 -9.25
C LYS A 116 -11.87 13.71 -9.52
N LEU A 117 -12.82 12.83 -9.23
CA LEU A 117 -14.25 13.14 -9.39
C LEU A 117 -14.71 14.25 -8.44
N ILE A 118 -14.27 14.22 -7.18
CA ILE A 118 -14.54 15.29 -6.20
C ILE A 118 -13.97 16.62 -6.70
N SER A 119 -12.72 16.64 -7.19
CA SER A 119 -12.09 17.84 -7.73
C SER A 119 -12.84 18.40 -8.95
N ALA A 120 -13.28 17.53 -9.86
CA ALA A 120 -14.07 17.92 -11.02
C ALA A 120 -15.40 18.57 -10.63
N ILE A 121 -16.10 17.99 -9.64
CA ILE A 121 -17.37 18.55 -9.15
C ILE A 121 -17.16 19.91 -8.48
N HIS A 122 -16.10 20.09 -7.70
CA HIS A 122 -15.77 21.41 -7.13
C HIS A 122 -15.54 22.45 -8.22
N LYS A 123 -14.72 22.15 -9.23
CA LYS A 123 -14.48 23.05 -10.36
C LYS A 123 -15.76 23.42 -11.10
N GLU A 124 -16.68 22.47 -11.29
CA GLU A 124 -17.96 22.73 -11.91
C GLU A 124 -18.86 23.64 -11.05
N ILE A 125 -18.87 23.44 -9.73
CA ILE A 125 -19.60 24.31 -8.80
C ILE A 125 -19.04 25.74 -8.85
N ASP A 126 -17.71 25.89 -8.81
CA ASP A 126 -17.05 27.18 -8.84
C ASP A 126 -17.35 27.93 -10.16
N TYR A 127 -17.27 27.22 -11.29
CA TYR A 127 -17.62 27.77 -12.61
C TYR A 127 -19.08 28.24 -12.68
N LEU A 128 -20.02 27.45 -12.14
CA LEU A 128 -21.44 27.84 -12.11
C LEU A 128 -21.68 29.05 -11.21
N GLN A 129 -20.97 29.17 -10.09
CA GLN A 129 -21.05 30.34 -9.21
C GLN A 129 -20.49 31.58 -9.88
N GLU A 130 -19.33 31.49 -10.54
CA GLU A 130 -18.71 32.59 -11.28
C GLU A 130 -19.63 33.06 -12.42
N ARG A 131 -20.20 32.12 -13.19
CA ARG A 131 -21.15 32.46 -14.26
C ARG A 131 -22.41 33.15 -13.74
N LYS A 132 -22.92 32.71 -12.58
CA LYS A 132 -24.06 33.37 -11.93
C LYS A 132 -23.71 34.78 -11.49
N LEU A 133 -22.56 34.99 -10.86
CA LEU A 133 -22.08 36.30 -10.44
C LEU A 133 -21.91 37.24 -11.65
N GLN A 134 -21.32 36.76 -12.74
CA GLN A 134 -21.18 37.53 -13.98
C GLN A 134 -22.54 37.95 -14.54
N THR A 135 -23.51 37.04 -14.57
CA THR A 135 -24.87 37.34 -15.04
C THR A 135 -25.54 38.41 -14.19
N GLU A 136 -25.39 38.34 -12.85
CA GLU A 136 -25.92 39.35 -11.93
C GLU A 136 -25.27 40.73 -12.14
N LEU A 137 -23.94 40.77 -12.36
CA LEU A 137 -23.22 42.01 -12.65
C LEU A 137 -23.66 42.63 -13.99
N ASP A 138 -23.83 41.81 -15.02
CA ASP A 138 -24.29 42.25 -16.35
C ASP A 138 -25.72 42.81 -16.27
N ASP A 139 -26.62 42.16 -15.52
CA ASP A 139 -27.98 42.65 -15.28
C ASP A 139 -28.01 43.98 -14.52
N ILE A 140 -27.16 44.14 -13.50
CA ILE A 140 -27.00 45.41 -12.77
C ILE A 140 -26.49 46.51 -13.72
N ALA A 141 -25.46 46.22 -14.52
CA ALA A 141 -24.90 47.16 -15.48
C ALA A 141 -25.94 47.61 -16.51
N ARG A 142 -26.72 46.67 -17.06
CA ARG A 142 -27.80 46.93 -18.01
C ARG A 142 -28.89 47.81 -17.40
N ASN A 143 -29.34 47.50 -16.19
CA ASN A 143 -30.36 48.28 -15.49
C ASN A 143 -29.88 49.71 -15.17
N ASN A 144 -28.61 49.86 -14.79
CA ASN A 144 -28.02 51.18 -14.54
C ASN A 144 -27.88 52.01 -15.83
N PHE A 145 -27.50 51.37 -16.95
CA PHE A 145 -27.44 52.02 -18.25
C PHE A 145 -28.83 52.52 -18.70
N ILE A 146 -29.86 51.69 -18.59
CA ILE A 146 -31.24 52.06 -18.93
C ILE A 146 -31.72 53.26 -18.09
N LYS A 147 -31.47 53.24 -16.77
CA LYS A 147 -31.81 54.36 -15.87
C LYS A 147 -31.06 55.64 -16.20
N ALA A 148 -29.80 55.55 -16.64
CA ALA A 148 -29.02 56.71 -17.06
C ALA A 148 -29.56 57.29 -18.37
N ALA A 149 -29.86 56.44 -19.36
CA ALA A 149 -30.43 56.85 -20.63
C ALA A 149 -31.80 57.55 -20.47
N SER A 150 -32.69 57.03 -19.61
CA SER A 150 -33.99 57.63 -19.34
C SER A 150 -33.93 59.00 -18.64
N LYS A 151 -32.83 59.31 -17.94
CA LYS A 151 -32.62 60.64 -17.33
C LYS A 151 -32.15 61.68 -18.34
N ILE A 152 -31.53 61.26 -19.44
CA ILE A 152 -31.03 62.16 -20.49
C ILE A 152 -32.17 62.57 -21.43
N THR A 153 -33.13 61.69 -21.70
CA THR A 153 -34.29 61.95 -22.57
C THR A 153 -35.41 62.79 -21.94
N HIS A 154 -35.36 63.06 -20.63
CA HIS A 154 -36.33 63.91 -19.92
C HIS A 154 -35.75 65.29 -19.51
N ARG A 155 -34.65 65.72 -20.12
CA ARG A 155 -34.11 67.09 -20.07
C ARG A 155 -34.33 67.78 -21.41
#